data_AF-A0A7Z9XLS3-F1
#
_entry.id   AF-A0A7Z9XLS3-F1
#
_cell.length_a   1.000
_cell.length_b   1.000
_cell.length_c   1.000
_cell.angle_alpha   90.00
_cell.angle_beta   90.00
_cell.angle_gamma   90.00
#
_symmetry.space_group_name_H-M   'P 1'
#
loop_
_entity.id
_entity.type
_entity.pdbx_description
1 polymer ?
#
loop_
_entity_poly.entity_id
_entity_poly.type
_entity_poly.pdbx_seq_one_letter_code
_entity_poly.pdbx_strand_id
1 'polypeptide(L)' 'MKKALVVVSFGTTHHDTRERTIDVIEQRLAAAFPDRDFYRAWTSLMILNKLKVVCQEL' A
#
# COMPACT_ATOMS: atom_id res chain seq x y z
N MET A 1 12.53 -16.88 -11.86
CA MET A 1 11.87 -16.71 -10.55
C MET A 1 11.08 -15.41 -10.57
N LYS A 2 9.79 -15.43 -10.24
CA LYS A 2 9.00 -14.18 -10.06
C LYS A 2 9.40 -13.51 -8.74
N LYS A 3 9.47 -12.17 -8.74
CA LYS A 3 9.80 -11.36 -7.56
C LYS A 3 8.70 -10.34 -7.35
N ALA A 4 8.40 -10.05 -6.09
CA ALA A 4 7.41 -9.06 -5.70
C ALA A 4 8.01 -8.06 -4.70
N LEU A 5 7.40 -6.88 -4.64
CA LEU A 5 7.61 -5.84 -3.66
C LEU A 5 6.29 -5.62 -2.92
N VAL A 6 6.26 -5.95 -1.63
CA VAL A 6 5.09 -5.76 -0.78
C VAL A 6 5.39 -4.63 0.21
N VAL A 7 4.63 -3.54 0.11
CA VAL A 7 4.76 -2.38 1.01
C VAL A 7 3.62 -2.42 2.01
N VAL A 8 3.97 -2.56 3.30
CA VAL A 8 3.02 -2.69 4.39
C VAL A 8 3.09 -1.45 5.27
N SER A 9 1.95 -0.76 5.42
CA SER A 9 1.82 0.44 6.25
C SER A 9 0.71 0.27 7.30
N PHE A 10 0.72 1.07 8.35
CA PHE A 10 -0.41 1.10 9.28
C PHE A 10 -1.74 1.49 8.59
N GLY A 11 -1.67 2.47 7.69
CA GLY A 11 -2.80 2.98 6.92
C GLY A 11 -3.41 4.25 7.51
N THR A 12 -4.17 4.97 6.69
CA THR A 12 -4.88 6.18 7.09
C THR A 12 -6.18 6.31 6.30
N THR A 13 -7.16 7.00 6.87
CA THR A 13 -8.43 7.33 6.20
C THR A 13 -8.43 8.75 5.63
N HIS A 14 -7.37 9.53 5.88
CA HIS A 14 -7.21 10.87 5.34
C HIS A 14 -6.48 10.78 3.99
N HIS A 15 -7.21 11.05 2.90
CA HIS A 15 -6.70 10.92 1.53
C HIS A 15 -5.51 11.85 1.26
N ASP A 16 -5.61 13.14 1.62
CA ASP A 16 -4.55 14.12 1.37
C ASP A 16 -3.22 13.72 2.02
N THR A 17 -3.28 13.25 3.27
CA THR A 17 -2.08 12.80 3.99
C THR A 17 -1.51 11.52 3.38
N ARG A 18 -2.36 10.57 2.96
CA ARG A 18 -1.94 9.35 2.26
C ARG A 18 -1.17 9.69 0.97
N GLU A 19 -1.71 10.60 0.16
CA GLU A 19 -1.12 10.99 -1.11
C GLU A 19 0.24 11.67 -0.94
N ARG A 20 0.39 12.50 0.11
CA ARG A 20 1.65 13.19 0.39
C ARG A 20 2.71 12.33 1.08
N THR A 21 2.34 11.16 1.60
CA THR A 21 3.25 10.33 2.41
C THR A 21 3.38 8.93 1.85
N ILE A 22 2.39 8.07 2.09
CA ILE A 22 2.43 6.65 1.73
C ILE A 22 2.59 6.50 0.22
N ASP A 23 1.80 7.22 -0.58
CA ASP A 23 1.85 7.07 -2.04
C ASP A 23 3.22 7.53 -2.60
N VAL A 24 3.82 8.58 -2.03
CA VAL A 24 5.18 9.03 -2.42
C VAL A 24 6.23 7.96 -2.12
N ILE A 25 6.13 7.29 -0.95
CA ILE A 25 7.05 6.21 -0.57
C ILE A 25 6.86 5.01 -1.51
N GLU A 26 5.62 4.62 -1.78
CA GLU A 26 5.29 3.52 -2.68
C GLU A 26 5.80 3.77 -4.11
N GLN A 27 5.62 4.99 -4.63
CA GLN A 27 6.15 5.38 -5.94
C GLN A 27 7.68 5.30 -5.99
N ARG A 28 8.37 5.76 -4.94
CA ARG A 28 9.83 5.67 -4.85
C ARG A 28 10.32 4.23 -4.82
N LEU A 29 9.63 3.36 -4.08
CA LEU A 29 9.98 1.94 -4.01
C LEU A 29 9.69 1.22 -5.33
N ALA A 30 8.55 1.49 -5.97
CA ALA A 30 8.23 0.92 -7.28
C ALA A 30 9.25 1.37 -8.35
N ALA A 31 9.68 2.63 -8.34
CA ALA A 31 10.72 3.14 -9.23
C ALA A 31 12.10 2.53 -8.97
N ALA A 32 12.42 2.22 -7.70
CA ALA A 32 13.69 1.57 -7.32
C ALA A 32 13.73 0.08 -7.68
N PHE A 33 12.56 -0.57 -7.81
CA PHE A 33 12.44 -2.00 -8.10
C PHE A 33 11.46 -2.27 -9.27
N PRO A 34 11.75 -1.76 -10.49
CA PRO A 34 10.84 -1.86 -11.62
C PRO A 34 10.65 -3.28 -12.15
N ASP A 35 11.50 -4.23 -11.75
CA ASP A 35 11.44 -5.65 -12.12
C ASP A 35 10.52 -6.49 -11.22
N ARG A 36 9.81 -5.87 -10.27
CA ARG A 36 9.01 -6.57 -9.25
C ARG A 36 7.54 -6.20 -9.33
N ASP A 37 6.70 -7.21 -9.16
CA ASP A 37 5.25 -7.00 -9.01
C ASP A 37 5.00 -6.23 -7.69
N PHE A 38 4.29 -5.10 -7.76
CA PHE A 38 4.05 -4.21 -6.62
C PHE A 38 2.72 -4.53 -5.93
N TYR A 39 2.73 -4.63 -4.60
CA TYR A 39 1.55 -4.83 -3.77
C TYR A 39 1.57 -3.92 -2.55
N ARG A 40 0.38 -3.48 -2.12
CA ARG A 40 0.17 -2.68 -0.90
C ARG A 40 -0.67 -3.45 0.11
N ALA A 41 -0.40 -3.27 1.41
CA ALA A 41 -1.25 -3.77 2.49
C ALA A 41 -1.32 -2.80 3.68
N TRP A 42 -2.44 -2.85 4.41
CA TRP A 42 -2.65 -2.09 5.65
C TRP A 42 -2.70 -3.02 6.85
N THR A 43 -2.09 -2.66 7.97
CA THR A 43 -2.14 -3.47 9.20
C THR A 43 -3.28 -3.10 10.14
N SER A 44 -3.81 -1.87 10.06
CA SER A 44 -4.88 -1.42 10.94
C SER A 44 -6.25 -1.91 10.50
N LEU A 45 -6.84 -2.84 11.27
CA LEU A 45 -8.22 -3.31 11.08
C LEU A 45 -9.23 -2.16 11.10
N MET A 46 -9.00 -1.13 11.92
CA MET A 46 -9.86 0.06 11.97
C MET A 46 -9.86 0.81 10.63
N ILE A 47 -8.69 0.95 10.01
CA ILE A 47 -8.56 1.61 8.70
C ILE A 47 -9.19 0.74 7.61
N LEU A 48 -8.90 -0.56 7.61
CA LEU A 48 -9.50 -1.53 6.67
C LEU A 48 -11.04 -1.47 6.74
N ASN A 49 -11.60 -1.47 7.95
CA ASN A 49 -13.05 -1.36 8.17
C ASN A 49 -13.62 -0.03 7.67
N LYS A 50 -12.94 1.10 7.94
CA LYS A 50 -13.40 2.43 7.50
C LYS A 50 -13.35 2.58 5.99
N LEU A 51 -12.30 2.07 5.34
CA LEU A 51 -12.15 2.08 3.89
C LEU A 51 -12.99 0.98 3.22
N LYS A 52 -13.58 0.07 4.00
CA LYS A 52 -14.24 -1.16 3.54
C LYS A 52 -13.35 -2.03 2.65
N VAL A 53 -12.05 -1.90 2.83
CA VAL A 53 -11.02 -2.71 2.19
C VAL A 53 -10.80 -3.92 3.10
N VAL A 54 -11.82 -4.76 3.27
CA VAL A 54 -11.65 -6.06 3.93
C VAL A 54 -11.53 -7.07 2.80
N CYS A 55 -10.35 -7.68 2.65
CA CYS A 55 -10.00 -8.69 1.64
C CYS A 55 -11.00 -8.81 0.48
N GLN A 56 -11.08 -7.79 -0.37
CA GLN A 56 -11.59 -7.98 -1.71
C GLN A 56 -10.42 -8.45 -2.55
N GLU A 57 -10.43 -9.77 -2.77
CA GLU A 57 -9.84 -10.51 -3.90
C GLU A 57 -8.47 -10.02 -4.39
N LEU A 58 -7.45 -10.81 -4.04
CA LEU A 58 -6.33 -11.06 -4.94
C LEU A 58 -6.84 -11.77 -6.20
#